data_AF-A0A1R3RKC3-F1
#
_entry.id   AF-A0A1R3RKC3-F1
#
_cell.length_a   1.000
_cell.length_b   1.000
_cell.length_c   1.000
_cell.angle_alpha   90.00
_cell.angle_beta   90.00
_cell.angle_gamma   90.00
#
_symmetry.space_group_name_H-M   'P 1'
#
loop_
_entity.id
_entity.type
_entity.pdbx_description
1 polymer ?
#
loop_
_entity_poly.entity_id
_entity_poly.type
_entity_poly.pdbx_seq_one_letter_code
_entity_poly.pdbx_strand_id
1 'polypeptide(L)'
;MAAPTAAASASLWSRRSDLVYFIFFAIHVPVIFLVDAAPILPSFLQSNLSHTLREFYINTYHDKFFEEPPAPWFHFFILMELFYHVPLSIWAIGGLKRADPLVPVHLLVFGLQAFLTSTVCLVEVWSWADRTVAQKQNISMLYGPYVALGRYPRIQDPGTGRLLTQRSPLGAFMALDMFFRLRTKLLAKSKGD
;
A
#
# COMPACT_ATOMS: atom_id res chain seq x y z
N MET A 1 -37.39 -19.34 -15.94
CA MET A 1 -36.57 -19.08 -14.74
C MET A 1 -35.85 -17.77 -14.96
N ALA A 2 -36.19 -16.71 -14.22
CA ALA A 2 -35.53 -15.41 -14.35
C ALA A 2 -34.17 -15.48 -13.63
N ALA A 3 -33.10 -15.10 -14.33
CA ALA A 3 -31.78 -14.94 -13.71
C ALA A 3 -31.88 -13.90 -12.58
N PRO A 4 -31.22 -14.11 -11.43
CA PRO A 4 -31.21 -13.11 -10.37
C PRO A 4 -30.55 -11.85 -10.92
N THR A 5 -31.31 -10.76 -10.98
CA THR A 5 -30.85 -9.43 -11.34
C THR A 5 -29.72 -9.07 -10.38
N ALA A 6 -28.49 -9.02 -10.88
CA ALA A 6 -27.35 -8.53 -10.12
C ALA A 6 -27.70 -7.12 -9.63
N ALA A 7 -27.88 -6.97 -8.31
CA ALA A 7 -28.11 -5.67 -7.70
C ALA A 7 -27.02 -4.72 -8.19
N ALA A 8 -27.41 -3.58 -8.79
CA ALA A 8 -26.46 -2.64 -9.36
C ALA A 8 -25.43 -2.26 -8.30
N SER A 9 -24.15 -2.58 -8.54
CA SER A 9 -23.08 -2.30 -7.60
C SER A 9 -23.04 -0.80 -7.33
N ALA A 10 -23.09 -0.39 -6.05
CA ALA A 10 -22.99 1.01 -5.69
C ALA A 10 -21.73 1.64 -6.30
N SER A 11 -21.89 2.85 -6.85
CA SER A 11 -20.81 3.62 -7.47
C SER A 11 -19.56 3.65 -6.59
N LEU A 12 -18.37 3.57 -7.19
CA LEU A 12 -17.10 3.67 -6.44
C LEU A 12 -17.01 4.96 -5.61
N TRP A 13 -17.61 6.05 -6.12
CA TRP A 13 -17.65 7.35 -5.46
C TRP A 13 -18.41 7.35 -4.13
N SER A 14 -19.39 6.44 -3.95
CA SER A 14 -20.09 6.29 -2.66
C SER A 14 -19.33 5.39 -1.67
N ARG A 15 -18.43 4.54 -2.17
CA ARG A 15 -17.60 3.63 -1.37
C ARG A 15 -16.23 4.26 -1.05
N ARG A 16 -16.22 5.21 -0.12
CA ARG A 16 -15.03 6.04 0.19
C ARG A 16 -13.74 5.26 0.45
N SER A 17 -13.77 4.17 1.22
CA SER A 17 -12.57 3.35 1.46
C SER A 17 -12.09 2.66 0.18
N ASP A 18 -13.02 2.12 -0.62
CA ASP A 18 -12.69 1.45 -1.87
C ASP A 18 -12.12 2.45 -2.91
N LEU A 19 -12.59 3.69 -2.91
CA LEU A 19 -12.03 4.77 -3.74
C LEU A 19 -10.58 5.09 -3.33
N VAL A 20 -10.29 5.12 -2.03
CA VAL A 20 -8.92 5.35 -1.54
C VAL A 20 -8.00 4.22 -1.96
N TYR A 21 -8.42 2.96 -1.81
CA TYR A 21 -7.63 1.81 -2.29
C TYR A 21 -7.46 1.83 -3.81
N PHE A 22 -8.49 2.24 -4.54
CA PHE A 22 -8.43 2.37 -6.00
C PHE A 22 -7.37 3.39 -6.42
N ILE A 23 -7.38 4.58 -5.82
CA ILE A 23 -6.41 5.63 -6.09
C ILE A 23 -5.00 5.16 -5.72
N PHE A 24 -4.86 4.51 -4.57
CA PHE A 24 -3.59 3.93 -4.15
C PHE A 24 -3.04 2.96 -5.20
N PHE A 25 -3.79 1.94 -5.60
CA PHE A 25 -3.30 0.97 -6.59
C PHE A 25 -3.01 1.61 -7.95
N ALA A 26 -3.80 2.61 -8.37
CA ALA A 26 -3.58 3.34 -9.61
C ALA A 26 -2.25 4.12 -9.62
N ILE A 27 -1.83 4.65 -8.47
CA ILE A 27 -0.55 5.34 -8.31
C ILE A 27 0.59 4.36 -8.05
N HIS A 28 0.33 3.30 -7.28
CA HIS A 28 1.35 2.36 -6.84
C HIS A 28 1.96 1.57 -8.00
N VAL A 29 1.13 1.12 -8.96
CA VAL A 29 1.62 0.38 -10.14
C VAL A 29 2.73 1.13 -10.89
N PRO A 30 2.54 2.38 -11.36
CA PRO A 30 3.61 3.10 -12.04
C PRO A 30 4.81 3.40 -11.13
N VAL A 31 4.59 3.65 -9.82
CA VAL A 31 5.68 3.87 -8.86
C VAL A 31 6.58 2.66 -8.72
N ILE A 32 6.02 1.44 -8.64
CA ILE A 32 6.83 0.20 -8.57
C ILE A 32 7.78 0.12 -9.77
N PHE A 33 7.30 0.41 -10.99
CA PHE A 33 8.16 0.34 -12.17
C PHE A 33 9.18 1.47 -12.26
N LEU A 34 8.82 2.68 -11.83
CA LEU A 34 9.68 3.85 -11.95
C LEU A 34 10.73 3.97 -10.84
N VAL A 35 10.43 3.45 -9.64
CA VAL A 35 11.26 3.64 -8.45
C VAL A 35 11.69 2.30 -7.87
N ASP A 36 10.75 1.48 -7.42
CA ASP A 36 11.03 0.33 -6.55
C ASP A 36 11.75 -0.81 -7.29
N ALA A 37 11.18 -1.27 -8.41
CA ALA A 37 11.70 -2.37 -9.22
C ALA A 37 12.74 -1.94 -10.25
N ALA A 38 12.90 -0.63 -10.50
CA ALA A 38 13.84 -0.10 -11.47
C ALA A 38 15.28 -0.67 -11.37
N PRO A 39 15.86 -0.93 -10.17
CA PRO A 39 17.20 -1.53 -10.07
C PRO A 39 17.32 -2.93 -10.69
N ILE A 40 16.22 -3.68 -10.78
CA ILE A 40 16.20 -5.07 -11.27
C ILE A 40 15.53 -5.20 -12.64
N LEU A 41 14.90 -4.14 -13.14
CA LEU A 41 14.31 -4.12 -14.47
C LEU A 41 15.41 -4.11 -15.54
N PRO A 42 15.18 -4.77 -16.69
CA PRO A 42 16.10 -4.67 -17.81
C PRO A 42 16.19 -3.22 -18.30
N SER A 43 17.35 -2.84 -18.86
CA SER A 43 17.66 -1.45 -19.22
C SER A 43 16.63 -0.79 -20.15
N PHE A 44 15.99 -1.55 -21.03
CA PHE A 44 14.96 -1.03 -21.93
C PHE A 44 13.67 -0.59 -21.23
N LEU A 45 13.43 -1.01 -19.98
CA LEU A 45 12.32 -0.55 -19.14
C LEU A 45 12.73 0.58 -18.19
N GLN A 46 14.02 0.90 -18.09
CA GLN A 46 14.52 2.02 -17.29
C GLN A 46 14.48 3.30 -18.12
N SER A 47 13.46 4.12 -17.88
CA SER A 47 13.31 5.40 -18.57
C SER A 47 14.14 6.51 -17.92
N ASN A 48 14.40 7.60 -18.66
CA ASN A 48 15.01 8.80 -18.07
C ASN A 48 14.21 9.33 -16.86
N LEU A 49 12.87 9.22 -16.90
CA LEU A 49 12.03 9.58 -15.76
C LEU A 49 12.34 8.71 -14.54
N SER A 50 12.52 7.40 -14.71
CA SER A 50 12.91 6.50 -13.62
C SER A 50 14.26 6.91 -13.02
N HIS A 51 15.25 7.20 -13.86
CA HIS A 51 16.57 7.66 -13.39
C HIS A 51 16.46 8.97 -12.61
N THR A 52 15.77 9.98 -13.13
CA THR A 52 15.59 11.27 -12.45
C THR A 52 14.84 11.13 -11.12
N LEU A 53 13.76 10.34 -11.08
CA LEU A 53 12.99 10.13 -9.86
C LEU A 53 13.83 9.42 -8.79
N ARG A 54 14.63 8.42 -9.20
CA ARG A 54 15.50 7.68 -8.27
C ARG A 54 16.66 8.52 -7.78
N GLU A 55 17.28 9.32 -8.64
CA GLU A 55 18.32 10.24 -8.24
C GLU A 55 17.79 11.27 -7.24
N PHE A 56 16.62 11.87 -7.51
CA PHE A 56 15.93 12.73 -6.55
C PHE A 56 15.64 12.01 -5.23
N TYR A 57 15.12 10.78 -5.30
CA TYR A 57 14.78 9.97 -4.13
C TYR A 57 16.01 9.69 -3.25
N ILE A 58 17.09 9.19 -3.84
CA ILE A 58 18.34 8.87 -3.14
C ILE A 58 18.92 10.13 -2.50
N ASN A 59 19.00 11.23 -3.25
CA ASN A 59 19.55 12.50 -2.76
C ASN A 59 18.71 13.13 -1.64
N THR A 60 17.40 12.83 -1.58
CA THR A 60 16.47 13.38 -0.58
C THR A 60 16.40 12.54 0.68
N TYR A 61 16.34 11.21 0.54
CA TYR A 61 16.03 10.29 1.63
C TYR A 61 17.24 9.51 2.15
N HIS A 62 18.33 9.45 1.38
CA HIS A 62 19.53 8.68 1.70
C HIS A 62 19.24 7.22 2.07
N ASP A 63 18.33 6.62 1.30
CA ASP A 63 17.84 5.27 1.50
C ASP A 63 18.88 4.24 1.01
N LYS A 64 19.52 3.55 1.95
CA LYS A 64 20.56 2.56 1.66
C LYS A 64 20.04 1.39 0.83
N PHE A 65 18.74 1.12 0.83
CA PHE A 65 18.15 0.08 0.00
C PHE A 65 18.28 0.37 -1.50
N PHE A 66 18.47 1.64 -1.86
CA PHE A 66 18.53 2.10 -3.26
C PHE A 66 19.84 2.79 -3.64
N GLU A 67 20.69 3.17 -2.68
CA GLU A 67 22.04 3.71 -2.91
C GLU A 67 23.03 2.66 -3.40
N GLU A 68 22.95 1.46 -2.82
CA GLU A 68 23.82 0.33 -3.12
C GLU A 68 23.04 -0.77 -3.84
N PRO A 69 23.72 -1.77 -4.45
CA PRO A 69 23.04 -2.96 -4.91
C PRO A 69 22.18 -3.56 -3.77
N PRO A 70 20.90 -3.90 -4.04
CA PRO A 70 19.99 -4.41 -3.03
C PRO A 70 20.59 -5.57 -2.25
N ALA A 71 20.54 -5.50 -0.91
CA ALA A 71 20.84 -6.66 -0.09
C ALA A 71 19.97 -7.86 -0.55
N PRO A 72 20.45 -9.11 -0.51
CA PRO A 72 19.72 -10.25 -1.09
C PRO A 72 18.29 -10.42 -0.56
N TRP A 73 18.07 -10.11 0.72
CA TRP A 73 16.73 -10.15 1.32
C TRP A 73 15.82 -9.01 0.83
N PHE A 74 16.37 -7.82 0.58
CA PHE A 74 15.61 -6.69 0.04
C PHE A 74 15.29 -6.92 -1.43
N HIS A 75 16.24 -7.50 -2.19
CA HIS A 75 16.00 -7.95 -3.56
C HIS A 75 14.77 -8.87 -3.63
N PHE A 76 14.60 -9.78 -2.67
CA PHE A 76 13.41 -10.63 -2.60
C PHE A 76 12.11 -9.82 -2.37
N PHE A 77 12.14 -8.74 -1.60
CA PHE A 77 10.98 -7.85 -1.45
C PHE A 77 10.66 -7.11 -2.75
N ILE A 78 11.66 -6.67 -3.51
CA ILE A 78 11.44 -6.08 -4.84
C ILE A 78 10.80 -7.11 -5.79
N LEU A 79 11.24 -8.38 -5.76
CA LEU A 79 10.62 -9.45 -6.54
C LEU A 79 9.17 -9.69 -6.12
N MET A 80 8.87 -9.66 -4.83
CA MET A 80 7.50 -9.75 -4.33
C MET A 80 6.63 -8.58 -4.83
N GLU A 81 7.16 -7.37 -4.88
CA GLU A 81 6.44 -6.22 -5.44
C GLU A 81 6.16 -6.42 -6.94
N LEU A 82 7.18 -6.82 -7.70
CA LEU A 82 7.06 -7.01 -9.14
C LEU A 82 6.13 -8.17 -9.53
N PHE A 83 6.26 -9.32 -8.87
CA PHE A 83 5.56 -10.55 -9.26
C PHE A 83 4.25 -10.80 -8.52
N TYR A 84 4.04 -10.16 -7.37
CA TYR A 84 2.79 -10.28 -6.62
C TYR A 84 2.04 -8.96 -6.48
N HIS A 85 2.68 -7.86 -6.05
CA HIS A 85 1.96 -6.59 -5.88
C HIS A 85 1.46 -6.01 -7.21
N VAL A 86 2.28 -5.99 -8.26
CA VAL A 86 1.86 -5.45 -9.57
C VAL A 86 0.63 -6.18 -10.15
N PRO A 87 0.65 -7.50 -10.38
CA PRO A 87 -0.50 -8.17 -11.00
C PRO A 87 -1.76 -8.05 -10.13
N LEU A 88 -1.61 -8.12 -8.80
CA LEU A 88 -2.72 -7.93 -7.88
C LEU A 88 -3.27 -6.51 -7.92
N SER A 89 -2.42 -5.50 -7.98
CA SER A 89 -2.82 -4.08 -8.03
C SER A 89 -3.61 -3.79 -9.30
N ILE A 90 -3.16 -4.31 -10.45
CA ILE A 90 -3.88 -4.19 -11.73
C ILE A 90 -5.26 -4.86 -11.63
N TRP A 91 -5.32 -6.07 -11.06
CA TRP A 91 -6.60 -6.76 -10.83
C TRP A 91 -7.50 -5.97 -9.86
N ALA A 92 -6.93 -5.42 -8.78
CA ALA A 92 -7.64 -4.69 -7.72
C ALA A 92 -8.30 -3.42 -8.24
N ILE A 93 -7.66 -2.68 -9.16
CA ILE A 93 -8.25 -1.52 -9.84
C ILE A 93 -9.58 -1.91 -10.50
N GLY A 94 -9.60 -3.04 -11.23
CA GLY A 94 -10.82 -3.57 -11.83
C GLY A 94 -11.80 -4.13 -10.79
N GLY A 95 -11.30 -4.86 -9.79
CA GLY A 95 -12.08 -5.50 -8.73
C GLY A 95 -12.85 -4.48 -7.88
N LEU A 96 -12.19 -3.40 -7.48
CA LEU A 96 -12.78 -2.31 -6.73
C LEU A 96 -13.87 -1.60 -7.54
N LYS A 97 -13.63 -1.34 -8.83
CA LYS A 97 -14.63 -0.75 -9.75
C LYS A 97 -15.91 -1.56 -9.81
N ARG A 98 -15.80 -2.89 -9.97
CA ARG A 98 -16.96 -3.81 -10.09
C ARG A 98 -17.50 -4.33 -8.75
N ALA A 99 -16.95 -3.87 -7.62
CA ALA A 99 -17.29 -4.37 -6.29
C ALA A 99 -17.16 -5.90 -6.16
N ASP A 100 -16.08 -6.46 -6.72
CA ASP A 100 -15.85 -7.90 -6.79
C ASP A 100 -15.81 -8.54 -5.38
N PRO A 101 -16.53 -9.66 -5.16
CA PRO A 101 -16.62 -10.28 -3.84
C PRO A 101 -15.29 -10.79 -3.28
N LEU A 102 -14.28 -11.03 -4.14
CA LEU A 102 -12.95 -11.47 -3.75
C LEU A 102 -12.01 -10.33 -3.34
N VAL A 103 -12.38 -9.07 -3.55
CA VAL A 103 -11.57 -7.91 -3.16
C VAL A 103 -11.08 -8.01 -1.71
N PRO A 104 -11.93 -8.36 -0.72
CA PRO A 104 -11.45 -8.47 0.65
C PRO A 104 -10.39 -9.53 0.89
N VAL A 105 -10.43 -10.65 0.18
CA VAL A 105 -9.40 -11.69 0.34
C VAL A 105 -8.06 -11.20 -0.21
N HIS A 106 -8.08 -10.66 -1.43
CA HIS A 106 -6.87 -10.21 -2.10
C HIS A 106 -6.21 -9.01 -1.40
N LEU A 107 -7.00 -8.00 -1.01
CA LEU A 107 -6.48 -6.82 -0.32
C LEU A 107 -6.00 -7.14 1.11
N LEU A 108 -6.54 -8.20 1.75
CA LEU A 108 -6.03 -8.65 3.04
C LEU A 108 -4.59 -9.18 2.91
N VAL A 109 -4.35 -10.08 1.94
CA VAL A 109 -3.03 -10.65 1.73
C VAL A 109 -2.03 -9.58 1.29
N PHE A 110 -2.44 -8.68 0.38
CA PHE A 110 -1.65 -7.50 0.00
C PHE A 110 -1.28 -6.65 1.21
N GLY A 111 -2.28 -6.21 1.98
CA GLY A 111 -2.07 -5.29 3.10
C GLY A 111 -1.19 -5.90 4.19
N LEU A 112 -1.34 -7.19 4.47
CA LEU A 112 -0.51 -7.91 5.43
C LEU A 112 0.94 -8.02 4.95
N GLN A 113 1.15 -8.39 3.68
CA GLN A 113 2.49 -8.49 3.11
C GLN A 113 3.18 -7.12 3.11
N ALA A 114 2.51 -6.08 2.60
CA ALA A 114 3.04 -4.71 2.57
C ALA A 114 3.35 -4.18 3.99
N PHE A 115 2.52 -4.51 4.98
CA PHE A 115 2.80 -4.19 6.38
C PHE A 115 4.08 -4.86 6.88
N LEU A 116 4.25 -6.16 6.63
CA LEU A 116 5.40 -6.93 7.11
C LEU A 116 6.71 -6.48 6.45
N THR A 117 6.75 -6.37 5.13
CA THR A 117 7.95 -5.93 4.40
C THR A 117 8.36 -4.52 4.81
N SER A 118 7.39 -3.60 4.89
CA SER A 118 7.65 -2.21 5.34
C SER A 118 8.12 -2.15 6.79
N THR A 119 7.61 -3.02 7.66
CA THR A 119 8.05 -3.11 9.06
C THR A 119 9.49 -3.58 9.14
N VAL A 120 9.88 -4.60 8.36
CA VAL A 120 11.27 -5.08 8.29
C VAL A 120 12.18 -3.95 7.80
N CYS A 121 11.80 -3.23 6.75
CA CYS A 121 12.56 -2.08 6.25
C CYS A 121 12.72 -0.99 7.31
N LEU A 122 11.65 -0.67 8.06
CA LEU A 122 11.73 0.31 9.15
C LEU A 122 12.68 -0.14 10.27
N VAL A 123 12.60 -1.40 10.69
CA VAL A 123 13.51 -1.94 11.72
C VAL A 123 14.97 -1.78 11.28
N GLU A 124 15.27 -2.11 10.03
CA GLU A 124 16.61 -1.99 9.43
C GLU A 124 17.06 -0.52 9.30
N VAL A 125 16.19 0.39 8.85
CA VAL A 125 16.46 1.84 8.82
C VAL A 125 16.91 2.35 10.18
N TRP A 126 16.23 1.90 11.24
CA TRP A 126 16.54 2.35 12.59
C TRP A 126 17.83 1.73 13.15
N SER A 127 18.29 0.59 12.63
CA SER A 127 19.59 0.00 12.97
C SER A 127 20.80 0.65 12.28
N TRP A 128 20.61 1.47 11.25
CA TRP A 128 21.73 2.13 10.55
C TRP A 128 22.52 3.07 11.46
N ALA A 129 23.79 2.77 11.72
CA ALA A 129 24.64 3.63 12.57
C ALA A 129 25.16 4.89 11.85
N ASP A 130 25.17 4.86 10.51
CA ASP A 130 25.70 5.87 9.61
C ASP A 130 24.66 6.91 9.13
N ARG A 131 23.50 6.96 9.79
CA ARG A 131 22.44 7.94 9.50
C ARG A 131 22.02 8.68 10.76
N THR A 132 21.81 9.98 10.62
CA THR A 132 21.29 10.83 11.68
C THR A 132 19.84 10.47 12.00
N VAL A 133 19.40 10.79 13.22
CA VAL A 133 17.99 10.59 13.62
C VAL A 133 17.02 11.32 12.69
N ALA A 134 17.38 12.53 12.24
CA ALA A 134 16.55 13.31 11.31
C ALA A 134 16.41 12.61 9.95
N GLN A 135 17.48 12.04 9.40
CA GLN A 135 17.42 11.26 8.16
C GLN A 135 16.54 10.01 8.34
N LYS A 136 16.69 9.27 9.45
CA LYS A 136 15.86 8.10 9.78
C LYS A 136 14.38 8.47 9.93
N GLN A 137 14.08 9.61 10.53
CA GLN A 137 12.71 10.11 10.65
C GLN A 137 12.13 10.48 9.28
N ASN A 138 12.90 11.17 8.43
CA ASN A 138 12.46 11.57 7.10
C ASN A 138 12.06 10.36 6.25
N ILE A 139 12.94 9.35 6.16
CA ILE A 139 12.62 8.11 5.45
C ILE A 139 11.46 7.34 6.13
N SER A 140 11.37 7.34 7.46
CA SER A 140 10.25 6.71 8.17
C SER A 140 8.89 7.33 7.82
N MET A 141 8.83 8.61 7.43
CA MET A 141 7.57 9.23 6.97
C MET A 141 7.10 8.67 5.62
N LEU A 142 8.00 8.11 4.82
CA LEU A 142 7.68 7.47 3.55
C LEU A 142 7.15 6.03 3.75
N TYR A 143 7.79 5.25 4.63
CA TYR A 143 7.34 3.89 4.97
C TYR A 143 6.14 3.89 5.93
N GLY A 144 5.99 4.96 6.72
CA GLY A 144 4.97 5.13 7.76
C GLY A 144 3.54 4.84 7.30
N PRO A 145 3.07 5.35 6.13
CA PRO A 145 1.73 5.06 5.63
C PRO A 145 1.40 3.57 5.45
N TYR A 146 2.39 2.72 5.17
CA TYR A 146 2.22 1.27 5.01
C TYR A 146 2.16 0.55 6.36
N VAL A 147 2.96 1.01 7.33
CA VAL A 147 3.04 0.41 8.68
C VAL A 147 1.97 0.96 9.62
N ALA A 148 1.44 2.14 9.35
CA ALA A 148 0.49 2.83 10.21
C ALA A 148 -0.78 2.00 10.44
N LEU A 149 -0.91 1.52 11.68
CA LEU A 149 -2.14 0.98 12.26
C LEU A 149 -3.13 2.12 12.55
N GLY A 150 -3.54 2.86 11.52
CA GLY A 150 -4.69 3.77 11.54
C GLY A 150 -4.97 4.51 12.86
N ARG A 151 -4.00 5.20 13.47
CA ARG A 151 -4.27 6.24 14.48
C ARG A 151 -3.07 7.17 14.68
N TYR A 152 -3.10 8.33 14.04
CA TYR A 152 -2.26 9.46 14.44
C TYR A 152 -2.85 10.15 15.70
N PRO A 153 -2.04 10.89 16.46
CA PRO A 153 -2.54 11.74 17.55
C PRO A 153 -3.64 12.67 17.04
N ARG A 154 -4.69 12.86 17.86
CA ARG A 154 -5.82 13.76 17.55
C ARG A 154 -5.30 15.20 17.47
N ILE A 155 -5.10 15.72 16.26
CA ILE A 155 -5.00 17.18 16.08
C ILE A 155 -6.43 17.70 16.00
N GLN A 156 -6.81 18.45 17.03
CA GLN A 156 -8.11 19.11 17.09
C GLN A 156 -8.04 20.37 16.23
N ASP A 157 -8.98 20.52 15.30
CA ASP A 157 -9.14 21.76 14.53
C ASP A 157 -9.37 22.92 15.52
N PRO A 158 -8.47 23.93 15.57
CA PRO A 158 -8.59 25.04 16.52
C PRO A 158 -9.84 25.90 16.31
N GLY A 159 -10.47 25.84 15.12
CA GLY A 159 -11.63 26.65 14.75
C GLY A 159 -12.97 25.93 14.81
N THR A 160 -13.01 24.60 14.65
CA THR A 160 -14.28 23.86 14.56
C THR A 160 -14.45 22.75 15.59
N GLY A 161 -13.41 22.41 16.35
CA GLY A 161 -13.45 21.32 17.34
C GLY A 161 -13.72 19.93 16.74
N ARG A 162 -13.76 19.79 15.40
CA ARG A 162 -13.99 18.53 14.71
C ARG A 162 -12.75 17.66 14.77
N LEU A 163 -12.96 16.38 15.09
CA LEU A 163 -11.95 15.34 14.99
C LEU A 163 -11.68 15.03 13.52
N LEU A 164 -10.65 15.65 12.94
CA LEU A 164 -10.15 15.28 11.63
C LEU A 164 -9.32 14.01 11.79
N THR A 165 -9.95 12.85 11.56
CA THR A 165 -9.20 11.59 11.45
C THR A 165 -8.55 11.57 10.07
N GLN A 166 -7.28 11.99 9.98
CA GLN A 166 -6.50 11.74 8.77
C GLN A 166 -6.18 10.24 8.73
N ARG A 167 -7.03 9.51 8.00
CA ARG A 167 -6.91 8.06 7.83
C ARG A 167 -5.79 7.80 6.83
N SER A 168 -4.62 7.41 7.34
CA SER A 168 -3.52 6.84 6.54
C SER A 168 -3.95 5.47 6.00
N PRO A 169 -3.96 5.23 4.67
CA PRO A 169 -4.71 4.10 4.13
C PRO A 169 -4.00 2.76 3.85
N LEU A 170 -2.69 2.59 3.99
CA LEU A 170 -2.05 1.75 2.96
C LEU A 170 -1.82 0.26 3.27
N GLY A 171 -1.17 -0.12 4.38
CA GLY A 171 -0.89 -1.55 4.65
C GLY A 171 -1.77 -2.13 5.76
N ALA A 172 -1.42 -1.79 7.00
CA ALA A 172 -2.08 -2.36 8.19
C ALA A 172 -3.58 -2.03 8.27
N PHE A 173 -3.95 -0.80 7.91
CA PHE A 173 -5.36 -0.40 7.87
C PHE A 173 -6.16 -1.19 6.82
N MET A 174 -5.61 -1.35 5.61
CA MET A 174 -6.24 -2.11 4.54
C MET A 174 -6.47 -3.57 4.99
N ALA A 175 -5.47 -4.20 5.59
CA ALA A 175 -5.58 -5.55 6.12
C ALA A 175 -6.70 -5.66 7.18
N LEU A 176 -6.76 -4.72 8.13
CA LEU A 176 -7.81 -4.70 9.15
C LEU A 176 -9.21 -4.49 8.55
N ASP A 177 -9.38 -3.53 7.64
CA ASP A 177 -10.66 -3.30 6.96
C ASP A 177 -11.13 -4.57 6.24
N MET A 178 -10.24 -5.24 5.51
CA MET A 178 -10.57 -6.47 4.82
C MET A 178 -10.92 -7.62 5.76
N PHE A 179 -10.18 -7.77 6.88
CA PHE A 179 -10.48 -8.76 7.91
C PHE A 179 -11.90 -8.59 8.47
N PHE A 180 -12.30 -7.35 8.81
CA PHE A 180 -13.63 -7.08 9.34
C PHE A 180 -14.74 -7.33 8.31
N ARG A 181 -14.51 -6.99 7.03
CA ARG A 181 -15.44 -7.30 5.94
C ARG A 181 -15.65 -8.80 5.77
N LEU A 182 -14.57 -9.58 5.78
CA LEU A 182 -14.63 -11.05 5.68
C LEU A 182 -15.34 -11.66 6.89
N ARG A 183 -14.95 -11.25 8.11
CA ARG A 183 -15.58 -11.70 9.36
C ARG A 183 -17.09 -11.49 9.33
N THR A 184 -17.54 -10.31 8.90
CA THR A 184 -18.97 -9.97 8.84
C THR A 184 -19.72 -10.88 7.87
N LYS A 185 -19.15 -11.15 6.70
CA LYS A 185 -19.74 -12.08 5.72
C LYS A 185 -19.82 -13.51 6.25
N LEU A 186 -18.76 -14.00 6.89
CA LEU A 186 -18.71 -15.36 7.46
C LEU A 186 -19.72 -15.54 8.61
N LEU A 187 -19.82 -14.55 9.51
CA LEU A 187 -20.77 -14.59 10.63
C LEU A 187 -22.22 -14.45 10.16
N ALA A 188 -22.48 -13.69 9.10
CA ALA A 188 -23.82 -13.61 8.50
C ALA A 188 -24.27 -14.96 7.92
N LYS A 189 -23.35 -15.68 7.26
CA LYS A 189 -23.62 -17.03 6.73
C LYS A 189 -23.96 -18.03 7.85
N SER A 190 -23.21 -18.01 8.94
CA SER A 190 -23.44 -18.91 10.09
C SER A 190 -24.80 -18.72 10.81
N LYS A 191 -25.52 -17.63 10.57
CA LYS A 191 -26.85 -17.37 11.16
C LYS A 191 -28.01 -17.73 10.24
N GLY A 192 -27.72 -18.06 8.98
CA GLY A 192 -28.72 -18.41 7.96
C GLY A 192 -28.78 -19.89 7.61
N ASP A 193 -27.89 -20.69 8.24
CA ASP A 193 -27.87 -22.16 8.21
C ASP A 193 -28.47 -22.70 9.53
#